data_AF-A0A7Y0G1D8-F1
#
_entry.id   AF-A0A7Y0G1D8-F1
#
_cell.length_a   1.000
_cell.length_b   1.000
_cell.length_c   1.000
_cell.angle_alpha   90.00
_cell.angle_beta   90.00
_cell.angle_gamma   90.00
#
_symmetry.space_group_name_H-M   'P 1'
#
loop_
_entity.id
_entity.type
_entity.pdbx_description
1 polymer ?
#
loop_
_entity_poly.entity_id
_entity_poly.type
_entity_poly.pdbx_seq_one_letter_code
_entity_poly.pdbx_strand_id
1 'polypeptide(L)'
;MSAVEKKVEAPDAEFLAAVLRHRQAMRAQLDRAEAMFEDVNRQAATLLTQQYQASRSTKADVTLDDGTKFGTVTRVGGEAEARVVDRPAFEAWVRDTYPEHFDFRIIPARTEVVIDEQFTARVLGAVNAANTPRYVDPETGELHDVPGVAIQPTKAPHFRWLFTKTSKRQPLDGRALVAEAVAAKRLDLDTPPAPPALPPADEPAPEQS
;
A
#
# COMPACT_ATOMS: atom_id res chain seq x y z
N MET A 1 -26.84 -1.30 62.93
CA MET A 1 -27.57 -1.69 61.71
C MET A 1 -26.54 -2.21 60.73
N SER A 2 -26.35 -3.53 60.65
CA SER A 2 -25.37 -4.12 59.74
C SER A 2 -26.05 -4.48 58.43
N ALA A 3 -25.56 -3.89 57.34
CA ALA A 3 -26.02 -4.19 55.99
C ALA A 3 -25.70 -5.64 55.67
N VAL A 4 -26.73 -6.45 55.42
CA VAL A 4 -26.58 -7.82 54.95
C VAL A 4 -26.06 -7.75 53.52
N GLU A 5 -24.79 -8.10 53.31
CA GLU A 5 -24.24 -8.32 51.98
C GLU A 5 -25.09 -9.37 51.27
N LYS A 6 -25.75 -8.96 50.18
CA LYS A 6 -26.47 -9.88 49.30
C LYS A 6 -25.45 -10.85 48.71
N LYS A 7 -25.51 -12.10 49.18
CA LYS A 7 -24.75 -13.22 48.65
C LYS A 7 -25.02 -13.31 47.14
N VAL A 8 -23.99 -13.15 46.32
CA VAL A 8 -24.11 -13.23 44.86
C VAL A 8 -24.56 -14.65 44.52
N GLU A 9 -25.77 -14.77 43.99
CA GLU A 9 -26.34 -16.05 43.58
C GLU A 9 -25.77 -16.45 42.22
N ALA A 10 -25.38 -17.72 42.08
CA ALA A 10 -24.79 -18.21 40.84
C ALA A 10 -25.84 -18.16 39.72
N PRO A 11 -25.46 -17.75 38.49
CA PRO A 11 -26.39 -17.75 37.36
C PRO A 11 -26.86 -19.18 37.07
N ASP A 12 -28.08 -19.30 36.54
CA ASP A 12 -28.62 -20.57 36.08
C ASP A 12 -27.65 -21.28 35.13
N ALA A 13 -27.35 -22.55 35.42
CA ALA A 13 -26.36 -23.32 34.69
C ALA A 13 -26.77 -23.57 33.23
N GLU A 14 -28.08 -23.71 32.97
CA GLU A 14 -28.59 -23.91 31.62
C GLU A 14 -28.47 -22.62 30.79
N PHE A 15 -28.88 -21.48 31.36
CA PHE A 15 -28.68 -20.17 30.75
C PHE A 15 -27.19 -19.88 30.50
N LEU A 16 -26.31 -20.15 31.47
CA LEU A 16 -24.86 -20.00 31.30
C LEU A 16 -24.34 -20.86 30.14
N ALA A 17 -24.74 -22.13 30.08
CA ALA A 17 -24.36 -23.01 28.97
C ALA A 17 -24.87 -22.50 27.62
N ALA A 18 -26.09 -21.96 27.55
CA ALA A 18 -26.64 -21.36 26.34
C ALA A 18 -25.84 -20.15 25.87
N VAL A 19 -25.50 -19.22 26.77
CA VAL A 19 -24.66 -18.05 26.44
C VAL A 19 -23.27 -18.47 25.99
N LEU A 20 -22.66 -19.47 26.63
CA LEU A 20 -21.34 -19.96 26.24
C LEU A 20 -21.37 -20.63 24.86
N ARG A 21 -22.40 -21.43 24.55
CA ARG A 21 -22.61 -21.99 23.20
C ARG A 21 -22.79 -20.87 22.17
N HIS A 22 -23.60 -19.87 22.47
CA HIS A 22 -23.82 -18.73 21.58
C HIS A 22 -22.52 -17.96 21.32
N ARG A 23 -21.71 -17.69 22.36
CA ARG A 23 -20.39 -17.08 22.21
C ARG A 23 -19.47 -17.89 21.29
N GLN A 24 -19.42 -19.20 21.44
CA GLN A 24 -18.58 -20.06 20.58
C GLN A 24 -19.07 -20.07 19.13
N ALA A 25 -20.39 -20.09 18.90
CA ALA A 25 -20.96 -19.96 17.56
C ALA A 25 -20.59 -18.61 16.92
N MET A 26 -20.70 -17.50 17.66
CA MET A 26 -20.28 -16.18 17.18
C MET A 26 -18.78 -16.14 16.86
N ARG A 27 -17.93 -16.81 17.66
CA ARG A 27 -16.49 -16.88 17.38
C ARG A 27 -16.22 -17.61 16.06
N ALA A 28 -16.85 -18.76 15.84
CA ALA A 28 -16.71 -19.50 14.58
C ALA A 28 -17.19 -18.68 13.37
N GLN A 29 -18.24 -17.87 13.53
CA GLN A 29 -18.70 -16.96 12.48
C GLN A 29 -17.67 -15.85 12.19
N LEU A 30 -17.05 -15.27 13.22
CA LEU A 30 -15.98 -14.29 13.05
C LEU A 30 -14.77 -14.89 12.33
N ASP A 31 -14.34 -16.09 12.72
CA ASP A 31 -13.20 -16.76 12.08
C ASP A 31 -13.50 -17.04 10.59
N ARG A 32 -14.75 -17.42 10.26
CA ARG A 32 -15.18 -17.58 8.86
C ARG A 32 -15.19 -16.26 8.10
N ALA A 33 -15.72 -15.19 8.70
CA ALA A 33 -15.76 -13.86 8.10
C ALA A 33 -14.34 -13.30 7.86
N GLU A 34 -13.41 -13.55 8.79
CA GLU A 34 -12.01 -13.17 8.65
C GLU A 34 -11.34 -13.91 7.48
N ALA A 35 -11.55 -15.22 7.36
CA ALA A 35 -11.03 -15.99 6.24
C ALA A 35 -11.57 -15.50 4.87
N MET A 36 -12.87 -15.18 4.79
CA MET A 36 -13.47 -14.63 3.59
C MET A 36 -12.97 -13.21 3.29
N PHE A 37 -12.80 -12.38 4.30
CA PHE A 37 -12.23 -11.05 4.17
C PHE A 37 -10.82 -11.10 3.59
N GLU A 38 -9.96 -12.01 4.07
CA GLU A 38 -8.60 -12.18 3.54
C GLU A 38 -8.57 -12.64 2.07
N ASP A 39 -9.51 -13.50 1.67
CA ASP A 39 -9.65 -13.90 0.26
C ASP A 39 -10.05 -12.71 -0.62
N VAL A 40 -11.10 -11.97 -0.23
CA VAL A 40 -11.55 -10.75 -0.93
C VAL A 40 -10.44 -9.70 -0.97
N ASN A 41 -9.69 -9.53 0.11
CA ASN A 41 -8.57 -8.59 0.19
C ASN A 41 -7.45 -8.95 -0.80
N ARG A 42 -7.14 -10.24 -0.95
CA ARG A 42 -6.16 -10.73 -1.93
C ARG A 42 -6.63 -10.47 -3.37
N GLN A 43 -7.89 -10.75 -3.65
CA GLN A 43 -8.50 -10.48 -4.96
C GLN A 43 -8.47 -8.98 -5.27
N ALA A 44 -8.88 -8.14 -4.30
CA ALA A 44 -8.87 -6.70 -4.43
C ALA A 44 -7.47 -6.14 -4.69
N ALA A 45 -6.45 -6.63 -3.96
CA ALA A 45 -5.06 -6.21 -4.18
C ALA A 45 -4.56 -6.56 -5.60
N THR A 46 -4.97 -7.73 -6.12
CA THR A 46 -4.66 -8.16 -7.49
C THR A 46 -5.30 -7.23 -8.52
N LEU A 47 -6.60 -6.96 -8.39
CA LEU A 47 -7.35 -6.09 -9.29
C LEU A 47 -6.85 -4.64 -9.25
N LEU A 48 -6.53 -4.10 -8.07
CA LEU A 48 -5.98 -2.76 -7.92
C LEU A 48 -4.58 -2.63 -8.54
N THR A 49 -3.79 -3.70 -8.48
CA THR A 49 -2.48 -3.75 -9.14
C THR A 49 -2.65 -3.73 -10.67
N GLN A 50 -3.58 -4.52 -11.21
CA GLN A 50 -3.90 -4.52 -12.64
C GLN A 50 -4.42 -3.14 -13.09
N GLN A 51 -5.32 -2.53 -12.33
CA GLN A 51 -5.84 -1.19 -12.60
C GLN A 51 -4.71 -0.14 -12.63
N TYR A 52 -3.78 -0.21 -11.68
CA TYR A 52 -2.62 0.68 -11.67
C TYR A 52 -1.73 0.46 -12.91
N GLN A 53 -1.47 -0.79 -13.30
CA GLN A 53 -0.68 -1.08 -14.49
C GLN A 53 -1.32 -0.53 -15.77
N ALA A 54 -2.65 -0.64 -15.89
CA ALA A 54 -3.39 -0.18 -17.06
C ALA A 54 -3.55 1.35 -17.12
N SER A 55 -3.88 2.00 -15.99
CA SER A 55 -4.27 3.42 -15.98
C SER A 55 -3.23 4.36 -15.35
N ARG A 56 -2.23 3.81 -14.67
CA ARG A 56 -1.31 4.53 -13.76
C ARG A 56 -2.02 5.32 -12.64
N SER A 57 -3.32 5.14 -12.45
CA SER A 57 -4.06 5.76 -11.35
C SER A 57 -3.69 5.13 -10.02
N THR A 58 -3.28 5.97 -9.06
CA THR A 58 -2.97 5.56 -7.68
C THR A 58 -4.18 5.58 -6.76
N LYS A 59 -5.34 6.03 -7.24
CA LYS A 59 -6.56 6.19 -6.45
C LYS A 59 -7.73 5.50 -7.12
N ALA A 60 -8.49 4.76 -6.33
CA ALA A 60 -9.76 4.17 -6.70
C ALA A 60 -10.84 4.60 -5.69
N ASP A 61 -11.97 5.07 -6.20
CA ASP A 61 -13.13 5.39 -5.37
C ASP A 61 -13.99 4.14 -5.20
N VAL A 62 -14.49 3.90 -3.98
CA VAL A 62 -15.37 2.78 -3.68
C VAL A 62 -16.78 3.31 -3.52
N THR A 63 -17.66 2.88 -4.42
CA THR A 63 -19.05 3.33 -4.51
C THR A 63 -20.01 2.16 -4.35
N LEU A 64 -21.20 2.45 -3.85
CA LEU A 64 -22.36 1.56 -3.96
C LEU A 64 -22.87 1.53 -5.42
N ASP A 65 -23.82 0.64 -5.67
CA ASP A 65 -24.53 0.45 -6.94
C ASP A 65 -25.33 1.69 -7.38
N ASP A 66 -25.75 2.56 -6.45
CA ASP A 66 -26.33 3.87 -6.76
C ASP A 66 -25.29 4.99 -7.00
N GLY A 67 -23.99 4.65 -7.01
CA GLY A 67 -22.90 5.60 -7.16
C GLY A 67 -22.52 6.34 -5.87
N THR A 68 -23.17 6.04 -4.73
CA THR A 68 -22.82 6.66 -3.45
C THR A 68 -21.43 6.22 -3.02
N LYS A 69 -20.51 7.18 -2.91
CA LYS A 69 -19.15 6.94 -2.44
C LYS A 69 -19.13 6.68 -0.94
N PHE A 70 -18.60 5.55 -0.51
CA PHE A 70 -18.41 5.21 0.90
C PHE A 70 -16.94 4.98 1.28
N GLY A 71 -16.05 4.86 0.29
CA GLY A 71 -14.64 4.63 0.54
C GLY A 71 -13.72 5.17 -0.54
N THR A 72 -12.43 5.12 -0.24
CA THR A 72 -11.34 5.41 -1.17
C THR A 72 -10.19 4.48 -0.87
N VAL A 73 -9.61 3.93 -1.92
CA VAL A 73 -8.39 3.14 -1.87
C VAL A 73 -7.29 3.91 -2.56
N THR A 74 -6.17 4.06 -1.87
CA THR A 74 -4.99 4.72 -2.43
C THR A 74 -3.82 3.75 -2.39
N ARG A 75 -3.16 3.53 -3.52
CA ARG A 75 -1.87 2.86 -3.59
C ARG A 75 -0.81 3.78 -2.98
N VAL A 76 -0.10 3.28 -1.99
CA VAL A 76 0.94 4.00 -1.25
C VAL A 76 2.26 3.24 -1.38
N GLY A 77 3.33 3.98 -1.67
CA GLY A 77 4.65 3.40 -1.88
C GLY A 77 4.78 2.71 -3.24
N GLY A 78 5.93 2.09 -3.46
CA GLY A 78 6.34 1.62 -4.78
C GLY A 78 6.72 2.75 -5.75
N GLU A 79 6.77 4.01 -5.29
CA GLU A 79 7.48 5.08 -5.98
C GLU A 79 8.96 4.69 -6.00
N ALA A 80 9.50 4.62 -7.20
CA ALA A 80 10.87 4.22 -7.44
C ALA A 80 11.74 5.45 -7.18
N GLU A 81 12.67 5.35 -6.24
CA GLU A 81 13.53 6.46 -5.84
C GLU A 81 14.98 6.10 -6.21
N ALA A 82 15.72 7.07 -6.72
CA ALA A 82 17.13 6.92 -7.00
C ALA A 82 17.90 6.66 -5.71
N ARG A 83 18.66 5.57 -5.64
CA ARG A 83 19.52 5.23 -4.51
C ARG A 83 20.89 4.76 -4.99
N VAL A 84 21.91 5.10 -4.22
CA VAL A 84 23.25 4.56 -4.41
C VAL A 84 23.24 3.10 -3.95
N VAL A 85 23.30 2.17 -4.90
CA VAL A 85 23.37 0.72 -4.67
C VAL A 85 24.81 0.24 -4.64
N ASP A 86 25.70 0.85 -5.44
CA ASP A 86 27.14 0.61 -5.42
C ASP A 86 27.85 1.88 -4.99
N ARG A 87 28.15 1.95 -3.70
CA ARG A 87 28.79 3.10 -3.06
C ARG A 87 30.22 3.32 -3.59
N PRO A 88 31.10 2.30 -3.69
CA PRO A 88 32.42 2.46 -4.31
C PRO A 88 32.39 3.00 -5.75
N ALA A 89 31.47 2.53 -6.59
CA ALA A 89 31.37 3.01 -7.97
C ALA A 89 30.92 4.47 -8.04
N PHE A 90 29.94 4.84 -7.20
CA PHE A 90 29.50 6.22 -7.07
C PHE A 90 30.62 7.13 -6.55
N GLU A 91 31.36 6.71 -5.52
CA GLU A 91 32.50 7.46 -4.97
C GLU A 91 33.62 7.67 -5.98
N ALA A 92 33.98 6.65 -6.75
CA ALA A 92 34.98 6.78 -7.80
C ALA A 92 34.55 7.79 -8.88
N TRP A 93 33.28 7.76 -9.28
CA TRP A 93 32.75 8.72 -10.25
C TRP A 93 32.73 10.16 -9.74
N VAL A 94 32.31 10.38 -8.49
CA VAL A 94 32.36 11.72 -7.88
C VAL A 94 33.80 12.21 -7.77
N ARG A 95 34.73 11.36 -7.34
CA ARG A 95 36.16 11.71 -7.26
C ARG A 95 36.74 12.12 -8.62
N ASP A 96 36.39 11.40 -9.67
CA ASP A 96 37.00 11.57 -10.99
C ASP A 96 36.32 12.69 -11.81
N THR A 97 35.04 12.97 -11.57
CA THR A 97 34.25 13.96 -12.34
C THR A 97 34.03 15.28 -11.58
N TYR A 98 33.87 15.20 -10.25
CA TYR A 98 33.51 16.32 -9.36
C TYR A 98 34.42 16.34 -8.12
N PRO A 99 35.74 16.51 -8.30
CA PRO A 99 36.71 16.43 -7.20
C PRO A 99 36.46 17.45 -6.09
N GLU A 100 35.83 18.58 -6.40
CA GLU A 100 35.42 19.62 -5.44
C GLU A 100 34.32 19.17 -4.47
N HIS A 101 33.58 18.10 -4.82
CA HIS A 101 32.55 17.49 -3.97
C HIS A 101 33.04 16.22 -3.26
N PHE A 102 34.32 15.87 -3.43
CA PHE A 102 34.97 14.70 -2.83
C PHE A 102 36.00 15.11 -1.78
N ASP A 103 35.80 14.67 -0.54
CA ASP A 103 36.74 14.86 0.57
C ASP A 103 37.05 13.52 1.25
N PHE A 104 38.12 13.46 2.04
CA PHE A 104 38.47 12.31 2.86
C PHE A 104 38.88 12.75 4.26
N ARG A 105 38.28 12.08 5.25
CA ARG A 105 38.61 12.31 6.65
C ARG A 105 39.46 11.17 7.19
N ILE A 106 40.64 11.51 7.70
CA ILE A 106 41.51 10.55 8.39
C ILE A 106 41.10 10.51 9.86
N ILE A 107 40.50 9.39 10.27
CA ILE A 107 40.23 9.06 11.68
C ILE A 107 41.37 8.12 12.12
N PRO A 108 41.86 8.19 13.38
CA PRO A 108 43.02 7.38 13.83
C PRO A 108 42.93 5.87 13.60
N ALA A 109 41.74 5.33 13.28
CA ALA A 109 41.51 3.92 12.97
C ALA A 109 41.04 3.62 11.53
N ARG A 110 40.70 4.63 10.72
CA ARG A 110 40.24 4.45 9.32
C ARG A 110 40.22 5.75 8.52
N THR A 111 40.38 5.64 7.20
CA THR A 111 40.07 6.74 6.27
C THR A 111 38.61 6.62 5.86
N GLU A 112 37.85 7.69 5.96
CA GLU A 112 36.44 7.76 5.58
C GLU A 112 36.27 8.73 4.41
N VAL A 113 35.65 8.26 3.33
CA VAL A 113 35.31 9.08 2.16
C VAL A 113 34.08 9.91 2.51
N VAL A 114 34.19 11.23 2.36
CA VAL A 114 33.12 12.18 2.62
C VAL A 114 32.74 12.83 1.30
N ILE A 115 31.56 12.50 0.78
CA ILE A 115 30.96 13.22 -0.34
C ILE A 115 30.01 14.26 0.25
N ASP A 116 29.98 15.45 -0.35
CA ASP A 116 28.98 16.46 -0.01
C ASP A 116 27.55 15.91 -0.13
N GLU A 117 26.81 15.96 0.98
CA GLU A 117 25.43 15.48 1.07
C GLU A 117 24.51 16.29 0.16
N GLN A 118 24.76 17.60 -0.02
CA GLN A 118 23.95 18.45 -0.89
C GLN A 118 24.13 18.07 -2.36
N PHE A 119 25.37 17.80 -2.77
CA PHE A 119 25.67 17.29 -4.09
C PHE A 119 25.02 15.93 -4.34
N THR A 120 25.15 14.99 -3.40
CA THR A 120 24.52 13.67 -3.49
C THR A 120 23.00 13.78 -3.63
N ALA A 121 22.36 14.61 -2.81
CA ALA A 121 20.92 14.85 -2.89
C ALA A 121 20.49 15.46 -4.23
N ARG A 122 21.32 16.35 -4.81
CA ARG A 122 21.07 16.95 -6.13
C ARG A 122 21.16 15.91 -7.24
N VAL A 123 22.18 15.07 -7.24
CA VAL A 123 22.36 14.00 -8.22
C VAL A 123 21.21 13.00 -8.14
N LEU A 124 20.88 12.52 -6.94
CA LEU A 124 19.75 11.59 -6.75
C LEU A 124 18.41 12.23 -7.12
N GLY A 125 18.19 13.51 -6.80
CA GLY A 125 17.00 14.25 -7.19
C GLY A 125 16.84 14.38 -8.71
N ALA A 126 17.94 14.66 -9.43
CA ALA A 126 17.95 14.76 -10.89
C ALA A 126 17.74 13.39 -11.55
N VAL A 127 18.39 12.33 -11.07
CA VAL A 127 18.18 10.94 -11.52
C VAL A 127 16.73 10.51 -11.30
N ASN A 128 16.14 10.87 -10.16
CA ASN A 128 14.75 10.59 -9.84
C ASN A 128 13.78 11.34 -10.77
N ALA A 129 14.04 12.63 -11.04
CA ALA A 129 13.24 13.44 -11.96
C ALA A 129 13.32 12.93 -13.41
N ALA A 130 14.51 12.46 -13.83
CA ALA A 130 14.73 11.87 -15.14
C ALA A 130 14.24 10.42 -15.26
N ASN A 131 13.87 9.79 -14.14
CA ASN A 131 13.52 8.37 -14.02
C ASN A 131 14.48 7.42 -14.77
N THR A 132 15.76 7.82 -14.85
CA THR A 132 16.86 7.10 -15.49
C THR A 132 18.15 7.39 -14.71
N PRO A 133 19.15 6.48 -14.67
CA PRO A 133 20.42 6.67 -13.96
C PRO A 133 21.34 7.67 -14.68
N ARG A 134 20.78 8.82 -15.06
CA ARG A 134 21.45 9.88 -15.81
C ARG A 134 21.34 11.18 -15.04
N TYR A 135 22.46 11.88 -14.97
CA TYR A 135 22.59 13.19 -14.37
C TYR A 135 23.01 14.18 -15.44
N VAL A 136 22.27 15.28 -15.55
CA VAL A 136 22.69 16.42 -16.36
C VAL A 136 23.30 17.43 -15.42
N ASP A 137 24.55 17.77 -15.67
CA ASP A 137 25.24 18.81 -14.93
C ASP A 137 24.60 20.17 -15.23
N PRO A 138 24.10 20.91 -14.22
CA PRO A 138 23.46 22.20 -14.44
C PRO A 138 24.44 23.31 -14.84
N GLU A 139 25.74 23.17 -14.57
CA GLU A 139 26.76 24.17 -14.89
C GLU A 139 27.37 23.96 -16.28
N THR A 140 27.63 22.70 -16.64
CA THR A 140 28.27 22.35 -17.93
C THR A 140 27.28 21.88 -18.99
N GLY A 141 26.08 21.44 -18.60
CA GLY A 141 25.10 20.84 -19.49
C GLY A 141 25.46 19.42 -19.96
N GLU A 142 26.53 18.83 -19.44
CA GLU A 142 26.97 17.49 -19.81
C GLU A 142 26.08 16.40 -19.19
N LEU A 143 25.81 15.36 -19.97
CA LEU A 143 25.03 14.19 -19.55
C LEU A 143 25.98 13.09 -19.09
N HIS A 144 25.89 12.71 -17.82
CA HIS A 144 26.63 11.60 -17.24
C HIS A 144 25.69 10.43 -16.93
N ASP A 145 26.06 9.22 -17.32
CA ASP A 145 25.48 8.02 -16.71
C ASP A 145 26.11 7.89 -15.31
N VAL A 146 25.29 7.82 -14.27
CA VAL A 146 25.76 7.81 -12.88
C VAL A 146 25.98 6.36 -12.43
N PRO A 147 27.23 5.88 -12.33
CA PRO A 147 27.50 4.52 -11.94
C PRO A 147 27.13 4.29 -10.47
N GLY A 148 26.62 3.09 -10.18
CA GLY A 148 26.24 2.67 -8.84
C GLY A 148 24.94 3.29 -8.31
N VAL A 149 24.21 4.08 -9.11
CA VAL A 149 22.87 4.53 -8.78
C VAL A 149 21.83 3.69 -9.52
N ALA A 150 20.87 3.15 -8.79
CA ALA A 150 19.72 2.47 -9.36
C ALA A 150 18.43 3.05 -8.78
N ILE A 151 17.38 3.05 -9.59
CA ILE A 151 16.04 3.44 -9.14
C ILE A 151 15.37 2.19 -8.58
N GLN A 152 15.14 2.18 -7.28
CA GLN A 152 14.49 1.06 -6.59
C GLN A 152 13.27 1.55 -5.81
N PRO A 153 12.19 0.75 -5.73
CA PRO A 153 11.06 1.09 -4.89
C PRO A 153 11.50 1.18 -3.43
N THR A 154 11.27 2.33 -2.80
CA THR A 154 11.66 2.62 -1.40
C THR A 154 11.03 1.62 -0.43
N LYS A 155 9.82 1.13 -0.75
CA LYS A 155 9.03 0.13 -0.01
C LYS A 155 8.16 -0.65 -0.96
N ALA A 156 7.80 -1.88 -0.57
CA ALA A 156 6.76 -2.64 -1.25
C ALA A 156 5.46 -1.80 -1.30
N PRO A 157 4.81 -1.69 -2.47
CA PRO A 157 3.56 -0.97 -2.60
C PRO A 157 2.48 -1.66 -1.73
N HIS A 158 1.69 -0.86 -1.02
CA HIS A 158 0.53 -1.34 -0.27
C HIS A 158 -0.69 -0.46 -0.56
N PHE A 159 -1.88 -0.96 -0.25
CA PHE A 159 -3.12 -0.21 -0.45
C PHE A 159 -3.63 0.31 0.89
N ARG A 160 -3.85 1.62 0.95
CA ARG A 160 -4.46 2.30 2.09
C ARG A 160 -5.95 2.45 1.82
N TRP A 161 -6.76 1.87 2.70
CA TRP A 161 -8.22 1.91 2.66
C TRP A 161 -8.74 2.97 3.62
N LEU A 162 -9.63 3.85 3.14
CA LEU A 162 -10.24 4.91 3.93
C LEU A 162 -11.74 4.98 3.68
N PHE A 163 -12.53 4.97 4.76
CA PHE A 163 -13.95 5.29 4.68
C PHE A 163 -14.15 6.81 4.51
N THR A 164 -15.24 7.18 3.84
CA THR A 164 -15.66 8.58 3.78
C THR A 164 -16.04 9.06 5.19
N LYS A 165 -15.76 10.33 5.46
CA LYS A 165 -16.19 11.00 6.69
C LYS A 165 -17.57 11.61 6.48
N THR A 166 -18.28 11.86 7.58
CA THR A 166 -19.51 12.64 7.56
C THR A 166 -19.27 14.02 6.95
N SER A 167 -20.26 14.53 6.24
CA SER A 167 -20.26 15.86 5.63
C SER A 167 -21.68 16.42 5.55
N LYS A 168 -21.83 17.72 5.29
CA LYS A 168 -23.16 18.34 5.11
C LYS A 168 -24.00 17.69 4.00
N ARG A 169 -23.34 17.13 2.98
CA ARG A 169 -24.00 16.44 1.86
C ARG A 169 -24.23 14.95 2.11
N GLN A 170 -23.52 14.38 3.09
CA GLN A 170 -23.52 12.96 3.39
C GLN A 170 -23.39 12.80 4.91
N PRO A 171 -24.53 12.81 5.65
CA PRO A 171 -24.52 12.85 7.10
C PRO A 171 -24.01 11.56 7.73
N LEU A 172 -24.09 10.43 7.00
CA LEU A 172 -23.55 9.14 7.41
C LEU A 172 -22.10 9.01 6.95
N ASP A 173 -21.27 8.38 7.79
CA ASP A 173 -19.91 8.02 7.39
C ASP A 173 -19.92 6.74 6.53
N GLY A 174 -18.77 6.42 5.94
CA GLY A 174 -18.66 5.24 5.07
C GLY A 174 -19.00 3.93 5.77
N ARG A 175 -18.79 3.83 7.09
CA ARG A 175 -19.11 2.61 7.86
C ARG A 175 -20.61 2.45 8.06
N ALA A 176 -21.28 3.53 8.44
CA ALA A 176 -22.73 3.56 8.59
C ALA A 176 -23.43 3.26 7.25
N LEU A 177 -22.91 3.79 6.15
CA LEU A 177 -23.44 3.50 4.80
C LEU A 177 -23.29 2.03 4.41
N VAL A 178 -22.14 1.42 4.71
CA VAL A 178 -21.97 -0.03 4.49
C VAL A 178 -22.93 -0.83 5.37
N ALA A 179 -23.10 -0.45 6.65
CA ALA A 179 -24.03 -1.12 7.55
C ALA A 179 -25.48 -1.04 7.05
N GLU A 180 -25.91 0.13 6.57
CA GLU A 180 -27.23 0.32 5.95
C GLU A 180 -27.37 -0.50 4.65
N ALA A 181 -26.35 -0.52 3.80
CA ALA A 181 -26.37 -1.29 2.56
C ALA A 181 -26.45 -2.80 2.83
N VAL A 182 -25.78 -3.31 3.86
CA VAL A 182 -25.89 -4.70 4.32
C VAL A 182 -27.29 -4.98 4.87
N ALA A 183 -27.82 -4.10 5.73
CA ALA A 183 -29.16 -4.24 6.27
C ALA A 183 -30.25 -4.23 5.17
N ALA A 184 -30.03 -3.41 4.14
CA ALA A 184 -30.88 -3.32 2.94
C ALA A 184 -30.60 -4.43 1.91
N LYS A 185 -29.69 -5.38 2.18
CA LYS A 185 -29.28 -6.47 1.27
C LYS A 185 -28.76 -6.00 -0.10
N ARG A 186 -28.20 -4.78 -0.15
CA ARG A 186 -27.49 -4.25 -1.34
C ARG A 186 -26.04 -4.72 -1.40
N LEU A 187 -25.48 -5.11 -0.25
CA LEU A 187 -24.19 -5.78 -0.15
C LEU A 187 -24.40 -7.17 0.46
N ASP A 188 -23.99 -8.20 -0.26
CA ASP A 188 -23.94 -9.57 0.24
C ASP A 188 -22.57 -9.81 0.90
N LEU A 189 -22.58 -10.27 2.16
CA LEU A 189 -21.39 -10.59 2.93
C LEU A 189 -21.04 -12.08 2.88
N ASP A 190 -21.96 -12.93 2.44
CA ASP A 190 -21.82 -14.38 2.48
C ASP A 190 -21.31 -14.96 1.16
N THR A 191 -21.41 -14.19 0.08
CA THR A 191 -20.97 -14.58 -1.27
C THR A 191 -19.86 -13.65 -1.76
N PRO A 192 -18.63 -14.14 -1.98
CA PRO A 192 -17.58 -13.33 -2.59
C PRO A 192 -17.97 -12.96 -4.04
N PRO A 193 -17.62 -11.76 -4.52
CA PRO A 193 -17.90 -11.36 -5.89
C PRO A 193 -17.17 -12.29 -6.87
N ALA A 194 -17.87 -12.73 -7.92
CA ALA A 194 -17.26 -13.56 -8.96
C ALA A 194 -16.19 -12.75 -9.72
N PRO A 195 -15.00 -13.32 -9.98
CA PRO A 195 -14.03 -12.65 -10.83
C PRO A 195 -14.61 -12.43 -12.23
N PRO A 196 -14.27 -11.33 -12.91
CA PRO A 196 -14.72 -11.13 -14.28
C PRO A 196 -14.22 -12.29 -15.15
N ALA A 197 -15.11 -12.81 -16.01
CA ALA A 197 -14.72 -13.79 -17.01
C ALA A 197 -13.59 -13.19 -17.85
N LEU A 198 -12.43 -13.86 -17.89
CA LEU A 198 -11.36 -13.50 -18.81
C LEU A 198 -11.97 -13.47 -20.23
N PRO A 199 -11.75 -12.42 -21.03
CA PRO A 199 -12.10 -12.49 -22.43
C PRO A 199 -11.40 -13.72 -23.04
N PRO A 200 -12.05 -14.46 -23.95
CA PRO A 200 -11.41 -15.58 -24.61
C PRO A 200 -10.10 -15.08 -25.22
N ALA A 201 -9.00 -15.76 -24.91
CA ALA A 201 -7.71 -15.46 -25.52
C ALA A 201 -7.91 -15.50 -27.04
N ASP A 202 -7.64 -14.39 -27.72
CA ASP A 202 -7.66 -14.32 -29.17
C ASP A 202 -6.83 -15.50 -29.71
N GLU A 203 -7.52 -16.44 -30.37
CA GLU A 203 -6.87 -17.50 -31.14
C GLU A 203 -5.92 -16.82 -32.13
N PRO A 204 -4.65 -17.25 -32.21
CA PRO A 204 -3.73 -16.70 -33.19
C PRO A 204 -4.31 -16.94 -34.59
N ALA A 205 -4.53 -15.84 -35.32
CA ALA A 205 -5.02 -15.86 -36.69
C ALA A 205 -4.16 -16.82 -37.54
N PRO A 206 -4.77 -17.68 -38.37
CA PRO A 206 -4.01 -18.60 -39.20
C PRO A 206 -3.17 -17.81 -40.21
N GLU A 207 -1.85 -18.06 -40.21
CA GLU A 207 -0.94 -17.67 -41.28
C GLU A 207 -1.52 -18.14 -42.61
N GLN A 208 -1.94 -17.20 -43.45
CA GLN A 208 -2.24 -17.49 -44.84
C GLN A 208 -0.92 -17.61 -45.59
N SER A 209 -0.70 -18.80 -46.16
CA SER A 209 0.40 -19.17 -47.06
C SER A 209 0.28 -18.52 -48.43
#